data_AF-A0A524IVA9-F1
#
_entry.id   AF-A0A524IVA9-F1
#
_cell.length_a   1.000
_cell.length_b   1.000
_cell.length_c   1.000
_cell.angle_alpha   90.00
_cell.angle_beta   90.00
_cell.angle_gamma   90.00
#
_symmetry.space_group_name_H-M   'P 1'
#
loop_
_entity.id
_entity.type
_entity.pdbx_description
1 polymer ?
#
loop_
_entity_poly.entity_id
_entity_poly.type
_entity_poly.pdbx_seq_one_letter_code
_entity_poly.pdbx_strand_id
1 'polypeptide(L)'
;MLPDLELVVTYSSPSGEEIADEIHPDVHWFVPFDRPDHTGAMLDVLRPDALVFAKLDVWPALTREAASRGIPVGMVNATVRPNSGRLRFPGRQLLATAYGHMAAVGAVS
;
A
#
# COMPACT_ATOMS: atom_id res chain seq x y z
N MET A 1 -2.90 -16.05 -15.29
CA MET A 1 -2.57 -14.62 -15.18
C MET A 1 -3.47 -13.85 -16.13
N LEU A 2 -3.94 -12.67 -15.73
CA LEU A 2 -4.62 -11.76 -16.64
C LEU A 2 -3.55 -11.24 -17.62
N PRO A 3 -3.68 -11.51 -18.92
CA PRO A 3 -2.58 -11.29 -19.88
C PRO A 3 -2.15 -9.82 -20.05
N ASP A 4 -2.93 -8.87 -19.52
CA ASP A 4 -2.69 -7.43 -19.65
C ASP A 4 -2.34 -6.74 -18.32
N LEU A 5 -2.09 -7.51 -17.25
CA LEU A 5 -1.77 -6.94 -15.93
C LEU A 5 -0.28 -7.10 -15.63
N GLU A 6 0.43 -5.98 -15.53
CA GLU A 6 1.78 -5.92 -14.97
C GLU A 6 1.69 -5.76 -13.44
N LEU A 7 2.20 -6.74 -12.71
CA LEU A 7 2.13 -6.78 -11.26
C LEU A 7 3.49 -6.39 -10.67
N VAL A 8 3.48 -5.31 -9.91
CA VAL A 8 4.61 -4.86 -9.09
C VAL A 8 4.30 -5.07 -7.62
N VAL A 9 5.19 -5.75 -6.89
CA VAL A 9 5.01 -6.00 -5.46
C VAL A 9 6.14 -5.36 -4.66
N THR A 10 5.78 -4.49 -3.73
CA THR A 10 6.72 -3.94 -2.75
C THR A 10 6.43 -4.44 -1.36
N TYR A 11 7.47 -4.75 -0.58
CA TYR A 11 7.35 -5.25 0.80
C TYR A 11 8.27 -4.51 1.77
N SER A 12 7.94 -4.52 3.06
CA SER A 12 8.73 -3.84 4.09
C SER A 12 9.45 -4.77 5.05
N SER A 13 9.36 -6.08 4.84
CA SER A 13 9.99 -7.11 5.67
C SER A 13 10.36 -8.34 4.84
N PRO A 14 11.30 -9.18 5.32
CA PRO A 14 11.66 -10.44 4.65
C PRO A 14 10.48 -11.40 4.47
N SER A 15 9.53 -11.42 5.40
CA SER A 15 8.31 -12.22 5.25
C SER A 15 7.45 -11.79 4.04
N GLY A 16 7.58 -10.55 3.57
CA GLY A 16 6.92 -10.09 2.36
C GLY A 16 7.67 -10.47 1.09
N GLU A 17 8.99 -10.64 1.18
CA GLU A 17 9.83 -11.17 0.09
C GLU A 17 9.47 -12.62 -0.20
N GLU A 18 9.36 -13.46 0.84
CA GLU A 18 8.92 -14.86 0.70
C GLU A 18 7.56 -14.96 -0.02
N ILE A 19 6.63 -14.05 0.29
CA ILE A 19 5.31 -13.99 -0.38
C ILE A 19 5.44 -13.54 -1.84
N ALA A 20 6.31 -12.57 -2.12
CA ALA A 20 6.54 -12.11 -3.49
C ALA A 20 7.14 -13.25 -4.35
N ASP A 21 8.07 -14.02 -3.79
CA ASP A 21 8.64 -15.20 -4.45
C ASP A 21 7.57 -16.25 -4.78
N GLU A 22 6.56 -16.42 -3.92
CA GLU A 22 5.43 -17.33 -4.21
C GLU A 22 4.48 -16.79 -5.30
N ILE A 23 4.20 -15.49 -5.28
CA ILE A 23 3.27 -14.83 -6.22
C ILE A 23 3.87 -14.73 -7.63
N HIS A 24 5.21 -14.64 -7.73
CA HIS A 24 5.95 -14.43 -8.97
C HIS A 24 5.44 -13.19 -9.77
N PRO A 25 5.48 -11.98 -9.19
CA PRO A 25 5.16 -10.75 -9.90
C PRO A 25 6.21 -10.43 -10.98
N ASP A 26 5.89 -9.50 -11.89
CA ASP A 26 6.83 -9.07 -12.93
C ASP A 26 8.08 -8.41 -12.32
N VAL A 27 7.90 -7.64 -11.25
CA VAL A 27 8.99 -7.03 -10.49
C VAL A 27 8.62 -6.96 -8.99
N HIS A 28 9.59 -7.23 -8.11
CA HIS A 28 9.42 -7.03 -6.67
C HIS A 28 10.68 -6.55 -5.96
N TRP A 29 10.51 -5.73 -4.92
CA TRP A 29 11.60 -5.22 -4.09
C TRP A 29 11.08 -4.62 -2.77
N PHE A 30 12.01 -4.14 -1.93
CA PHE A 30 11.63 -3.44 -0.71
C PHE A 30 11.02 -2.07 -0.98
N VAL A 31 9.87 -1.79 -0.36
CA VAL A 31 9.25 -0.45 -0.42
C VAL A 31 10.24 0.60 0.10
N PRO A 32 10.37 1.76 -0.56
CA PRO A 32 11.20 2.84 -0.04
C PRO A 32 10.64 3.36 1.28
N PHE A 33 11.48 4.08 2.03
CA PHE A 33 11.01 4.81 3.20
C PHE A 33 9.85 5.74 2.84
N ASP A 34 8.83 5.78 3.70
CA ASP A 34 7.60 6.55 3.51
C ASP A 34 7.81 8.04 3.71
N ARG A 35 8.50 8.62 2.73
CA ARG A 35 8.77 10.04 2.60
C ARG A 35 8.34 10.47 1.20
N PRO A 36 7.72 11.66 1.05
CA PRO A 36 7.17 12.11 -0.24
C PRO A 36 8.17 12.09 -1.40
N ASP A 37 9.44 12.37 -1.15
CA ASP A 37 10.52 12.35 -2.14
C ASP A 37 10.77 10.94 -2.69
N HIS A 38 10.87 9.94 -1.81
CA HIS A 38 11.14 8.57 -2.24
C HIS A 38 9.90 7.89 -2.83
N THR A 39 8.74 8.05 -2.21
CA THR A 39 7.49 7.45 -2.70
C THR A 39 7.04 8.10 -4.00
N GLY A 40 7.21 9.42 -4.13
CA GLY A 40 6.98 10.15 -5.36
C GLY A 40 7.86 9.67 -6.51
N ALA A 41 9.17 9.56 -6.28
CA ALA A 41 10.10 9.06 -7.29
C ALA A 41 9.77 7.62 -7.76
N MET A 42 9.39 6.74 -6.83
CA MET A 42 8.93 5.39 -7.16
C MET A 42 7.66 5.42 -8.03
N LEU A 43 6.65 6.22 -7.65
CA LEU A 43 5.41 6.34 -8.42
C LEU A 43 5.62 6.98 -9.79
N ASP A 44 6.57 7.90 -9.93
CA ASP A 44 6.89 8.56 -11.20
C ASP A 44 7.57 7.61 -12.18
N VAL A 45 8.36 6.65 -11.68
CA VAL A 45 8.97 5.59 -12.50
C VAL A 45 7.93 4.55 -12.91
N LEU A 46 7.13 4.07 -11.96
CA LEU A 46 6.19 2.97 -12.19
C LEU A 46 4.93 3.40 -12.95
N ARG A 47 4.43 4.63 -12.69
CA ARG A 47 3.17 5.17 -13.23
C ARG A 47 2.01 4.16 -13.16
N PRO A 48 1.69 3.60 -11.98
CA PRO A 48 0.72 2.52 -11.87
C PRO A 48 -0.71 3.02 -12.11
N ASP A 49 -1.54 2.16 -12.71
CA ASP A 49 -2.99 2.43 -12.86
C ASP A 49 -3.75 2.33 -11.53
N ALA A 50 -3.20 1.60 -10.55
CA ALA A 50 -3.76 1.47 -9.20
C ALA A 50 -2.67 1.12 -8.17
N LEU A 51 -2.88 1.54 -6.92
CA LEU A 51 -2.07 1.14 -5.77
C LEU A 51 -2.93 0.30 -4.82
N VAL A 52 -2.46 -0.88 -4.42
CA VAL A 52 -3.20 -1.76 -3.50
C VAL A 52 -2.34 -2.13 -2.30
N PHE A 53 -2.81 -1.79 -1.10
CA PHE A 53 -2.22 -2.25 0.14
C PHE A 53 -2.77 -3.61 0.56
N ALA A 54 -1.90 -4.49 1.03
CA ALA A 54 -2.31 -5.72 1.70
C ALA A 54 -2.42 -5.48 3.21
N LYS A 55 -3.45 -6.08 3.83
CA LYS A 55 -3.68 -6.08 5.28
C LYS A 55 -3.73 -4.69 5.88
N LEU A 56 -2.70 -4.32 6.63
CA LEU A 56 -2.61 -3.09 7.40
C LEU A 56 -1.41 -2.25 6.99
N ASP A 57 -0.78 -2.55 5.87
CA ASP A 57 0.44 -1.87 5.43
C ASP A 57 0.13 -0.54 4.72
N VAL A 58 -0.69 0.31 5.35
CA VAL A 58 -1.02 1.65 4.85
C VAL A 58 0.09 2.62 5.23
N TRP A 59 0.68 3.22 4.20
CA TRP A 59 1.79 4.18 4.26
C TRP A 59 1.30 5.59 3.93
N PRO A 60 1.26 6.52 4.90
CA PRO A 60 0.70 7.85 4.70
C PRO A 60 1.29 8.67 3.55
N ALA A 61 2.62 8.71 3.40
CA ALA A 61 3.22 9.51 2.34
C ALA A 61 2.95 8.87 0.97
N LEU A 62 3.12 7.56 0.83
CA LEU A 62 2.80 6.82 -0.40
C LEU A 62 1.32 6.98 -0.80
N THR A 63 0.40 6.90 0.16
CA THR A 63 -1.03 7.09 -0.08
C THR A 63 -1.32 8.51 -0.57
N ARG A 64 -0.71 9.51 0.05
CA ARG A 64 -0.86 10.92 -0.32
C ARG A 64 -0.29 11.19 -1.71
N GLU A 65 0.90 10.68 -2.01
CA GLU A 65 1.56 10.84 -3.31
C GLU A 65 0.81 10.12 -4.45
N ALA A 66 0.20 8.96 -4.16
CA ALA A 66 -0.67 8.28 -5.12
C ALA A 66 -1.96 9.08 -5.36
N ALA A 67 -2.62 9.51 -4.29
CA ALA A 67 -3.86 10.29 -4.37
C ALA A 67 -3.67 11.63 -5.08
N SER A 68 -2.54 12.32 -4.87
CA SER A 68 -2.24 13.59 -5.56
C SER A 68 -2.04 13.43 -7.06
N ARG A 69 -1.63 12.24 -7.51
CA ARG A 69 -1.48 11.86 -8.92
C ARG A 69 -2.77 11.29 -9.54
N GLY A 70 -3.85 11.20 -8.77
CA GLY A 70 -5.11 10.59 -9.21
C GLY A 70 -5.08 9.07 -9.32
N ILE A 71 -4.05 8.42 -8.75
CA ILE A 71 -3.94 6.95 -8.72
C ILE A 71 -4.93 6.41 -7.68
N PRO A 72 -5.89 5.55 -8.05
CA PRO A 72 -6.82 4.95 -7.10
C PRO A 72 -6.07 4.06 -6.10
N VAL A 73 -6.34 4.27 -4.82
CA VAL A 73 -5.72 3.50 -3.72
C VAL A 73 -6.74 2.52 -3.14
N GLY A 74 -6.40 1.24 -3.11
CA GLY A 74 -7.23 0.18 -2.56
C GLY A 74 -6.55 -0.54 -1.40
N MET A 75 -7.35 -1.32 -0.67
CA MET A 75 -6.83 -2.24 0.35
C MET A 75 -7.52 -3.59 0.28
N VAL A 76 -6.75 -4.67 0.35
CA VAL A 76 -7.22 -6.06 0.34
C VAL A 76 -6.81 -6.78 1.61
N ASN A 77 -7.61 -7.76 2.03
CA ASN A 77 -7.38 -8.53 3.26
C ASN A 77 -7.25 -7.64 4.51
N ALA A 78 -7.98 -6.53 4.53
CA ALA A 78 -7.90 -5.55 5.60
C ALA A 78 -8.41 -6.15 6.91
N THR A 79 -7.60 -6.08 7.96
CA THR A 79 -7.92 -6.63 9.29
C THR A 79 -7.48 -5.65 10.36
N VAL A 80 -8.31 -5.29 11.33
CA VAL A 80 -7.87 -4.45 12.44
C VAL A 80 -8.22 -5.11 13.77
N ARG A 81 -7.21 -5.32 14.62
CA ARG A 81 -7.46 -5.84 15.97
C ARG A 81 -8.13 -4.75 16.82
N PRO A 82 -9.10 -5.09 17.70
CA PRO A 82 -9.79 -4.12 18.56
C PRO A 82 -8.84 -3.24 19.39
N ASN A 83 -7.71 -3.81 19.82
CA ASN A 83 -6.72 -3.13 20.67
C ASN A 83 -5.57 -2.50 19.86
N SER A 84 -5.71 -2.35 18.54
CA SER A 84 -4.67 -1.78 17.68
C SER A 84 -4.38 -0.31 18.04
N GLY A 85 -3.10 0.04 18.13
CA GLY A 85 -2.66 1.44 18.31
C GLY A 85 -3.14 2.38 17.21
N ARG A 86 -3.51 1.84 16.03
CA ARG A 86 -4.07 2.59 14.90
C ARG A 86 -5.45 3.17 15.19
N LEU A 87 -6.20 2.56 16.12
CA LEU A 87 -7.51 3.04 16.54
C LEU A 87 -7.41 4.09 17.66
N ARG A 88 -6.22 4.25 18.26
CA ARG A 88 -5.97 5.14 19.41
C ARG A 88 -5.25 6.42 18.96
N PHE A 89 -5.37 7.47 19.75
CA PHE A 89 -4.53 8.66 19.57
C PHE A 89 -3.06 8.33 19.89
N PRO A 90 -2.06 8.82 19.13
CA PRO A 90 -2.18 9.69 17.95
C PRO A 90 -2.33 8.94 16.62
N GLY A 91 -2.18 7.60 16.60
CA GLY A 91 -2.21 6.79 15.38
C GLY A 91 -3.47 6.99 14.53
N ARG A 92 -4.63 7.16 15.17
CA ARG A 92 -5.90 7.45 14.50
C ARG A 92 -5.85 8.75 13.69
N GLN A 93 -5.23 9.81 14.21
CA GLN A 93 -5.14 11.09 13.51
C GLN A 93 -4.14 11.03 12.35
N LEU A 94 -2.99 10.40 12.58
CA LEU A 94 -1.97 10.25 11.53
C LEU A 94 -2.49 9.46 10.34
N LEU A 95 -3.25 8.39 10.59
CA LEU A 95 -3.74 7.49 9.56
C LEU A 95 -5.10 7.89 8.98
N ALA A 96 -5.87 8.77 9.64
CA ALA A 96 -7.20 9.17 9.18
C ALA A 96 -7.17 9.70 7.75
N THR A 97 -6.18 10.55 7.42
CA THR A 97 -6.02 11.10 6.08
C THR A 97 -5.71 10.00 5.06
N ALA A 98 -4.81 9.07 5.39
CA ALA A 98 -4.46 7.97 4.49
C ALA A 98 -5.67 7.07 4.20
N TYR A 99 -6.43 6.67 5.24
CA TYR A 99 -7.65 5.90 5.04
C TYR A 99 -8.74 6.66 4.29
N GLY A 100 -8.80 7.99 4.43
CA GLY A 100 -9.75 8.84 3.69
C GLY A 100 -9.52 8.85 2.17
N HIS A 101 -8.35 8.44 1.69
CA HIS A 101 -8.02 8.35 0.27
C HIS A 101 -8.29 6.97 -0.35
N MET A 102 -8.80 6.01 0.42
CA MET A 102 -9.10 4.67 -0.09
C MET A 102 -10.32 4.70 -1.00
N ALA A 103 -10.14 4.31 -2.27
CA ALA A 103 -11.20 4.12 -3.24
C ALA A 103 -12.00 2.83 -2.99
N ALA A 104 -11.35 1.77 -2.47
CA ALA A 104 -11.98 0.50 -2.16
C ALA A 104 -11.28 -0.21 -1.00
N VAL A 105 -12.04 -0.89 -0.14
CA VAL A 105 -11.51 -1.69 0.98
C VAL A 105 -12.22 -3.04 1.04
N GLY A 106 -11.46 -4.12 0.84
CA GLY A 106 -11.89 -5.50 1.12
C GLY A 106 -11.40 -5.94 2.49
N ALA A 107 -12.30 -5.97 3.47
CA ALA A 107 -12.01 -6.39 4.84
C ALA A 107 -12.40 -7.85 5.10
N VAL A 108 -11.68 -8.50 6.03
CA VAL A 108 -12.00 -9.85 6.50
C VAL A 108 -12.12 -9.86 8.04
N SER A 109 -12.95 -10.77 8.56
CA SER A 109 -13.29 -10.89 9.98
C SER A 109 -12.73 -12.16 10.59
#